data_AF-A0A0K0EPH9-F1
#
_entry.id   AF-A0A0K0EPH9-F1
#
_cell.length_a   1.000
_cell.length_b   1.000
_cell.length_c   1.000
_cell.angle_alpha   90.00
_cell.angle_beta   90.00
_cell.angle_gamma   90.00
#
_symmetry.space_group_name_H-M   'P 1'
#
loop_
_entity.id
_entity.type
_entity.pdbx_description
1 polymer ?
#
loop_
_entity_poly.entity_id
_entity_poly.type
_entity_poly.pdbx_seq_one_letter_code
_entity_poly.pdbx_strand_id
1 'polypeptide(L)'
;MKVTFSLSIGVLFLLISVGDAYEDIRRAPKTIDKEPKCGTRESNWRPCISKNVANKLFKACCNQFVPKACHSLCTYDTDHLSARRRLIDIIMEKKCSLEYLSSVMFCASQNRDNRKCCIELGLNNSDLMVGSKCLRFCDPYGTQINKITKEDAVCWYNLNVINFCHHSGIKEM
;
A
#
# COMPACT_ATOMS: atom_id res chain seq x y z
N MET A 1 54.89 20.07 -77.31
CA MET A 1 54.28 18.72 -77.14
C MET A 1 53.38 18.78 -75.91
N LYS A 2 52.10 18.41 -76.07
CA LYS A 2 51.07 18.50 -75.03
C LYS A 2 51.32 17.40 -74.00
N VAL A 3 51.71 17.77 -72.77
CA VAL A 3 51.81 16.84 -71.64
C VAL A 3 50.49 16.87 -70.88
N THR A 4 49.90 15.70 -70.76
CA THR A 4 48.58 15.40 -70.17
C THR A 4 48.56 15.67 -68.67
N PHE A 5 47.56 16.44 -68.23
CA PHE A 5 47.33 16.86 -66.86
C PHE A 5 46.06 16.15 -66.38
N SER A 6 46.15 15.05 -65.63
CA SER A 6 45.00 14.50 -64.89
C SER A 6 45.41 13.39 -63.92
N LEU A 7 44.56 13.21 -62.90
CA LEU A 7 44.60 12.25 -61.79
C LEU A 7 45.52 12.57 -60.61
N SER A 8 45.00 13.37 -59.68
CA SER A 8 45.22 13.19 -58.24
C SER A 8 44.04 13.77 -57.43
N ILE A 9 42.81 13.39 -57.79
CA ILE A 9 41.62 13.57 -56.96
C ILE A 9 41.23 12.18 -56.45
N GLY A 10 42.07 11.60 -55.58
CA GLY A 10 41.88 10.26 -55.06
C GLY A 10 42.04 10.13 -53.55
N VAL A 11 42.52 11.18 -52.87
CA VAL A 11 42.88 11.09 -51.44
C VAL A 11 41.85 11.75 -50.52
N LEU A 12 40.83 12.44 -51.06
CA LEU A 12 39.80 13.12 -50.24
C LEU A 12 38.56 12.25 -49.93
N PHE A 13 38.61 10.94 -50.18
CA PHE A 13 37.59 9.97 -49.74
C PHE A 13 37.97 9.30 -48.41
N LEU A 14 38.64 10.05 -47.52
CA LEU A 14 39.00 9.63 -46.15
C LEU A 14 37.98 10.13 -45.11
N LEU A 15 36.76 10.39 -45.54
CA LEU A 15 35.63 10.75 -44.68
C LEU A 15 34.46 9.88 -45.11
N ILE A 16 34.11 8.87 -44.32
CA ILE A 16 32.74 8.50 -43.93
C ILE A 16 32.77 7.18 -43.12
N SER A 17 32.17 7.29 -41.94
CA SER A 17 31.55 6.24 -41.11
C SER A 17 32.43 5.16 -40.44
N VAL A 18 33.05 5.53 -39.32
CA VAL A 18 33.08 4.65 -38.14
C VAL A 18 32.71 5.47 -36.89
N GLY A 19 31.43 5.80 -36.77
CA GLY A 19 30.72 6.13 -35.52
C GLY A 19 29.48 5.22 -35.52
N ASP A 20 28.96 4.66 -34.44
CA ASP A 20 29.03 4.84 -33.00
C ASP A 20 28.99 3.39 -32.41
N ALA A 21 29.27 3.02 -31.17
CA ALA A 21 29.26 3.70 -29.89
C ALA A 21 30.15 2.86 -28.96
N TYR A 22 31.14 3.48 -28.32
CA TYR A 22 31.98 2.80 -27.32
C TYR A 22 31.34 3.05 -25.95
N GLU A 23 30.68 2.02 -25.40
CA GLU A 23 30.13 2.01 -24.04
C GLU A 23 31.22 2.38 -23.01
N ASP A 24 30.94 3.38 -22.18
CA ASP A 24 31.89 3.96 -21.23
C ASP A 24 32.15 2.99 -20.06
N ILE A 25 33.23 2.20 -20.16
CA ILE A 25 33.73 1.27 -19.14
C ILE A 25 33.98 1.97 -17.78
N ARG A 26 34.04 3.30 -17.73
CA ARG A 26 34.24 4.07 -16.50
C ARG A 26 32.95 4.32 -15.71
N ARG A 27 31.78 3.82 -16.15
CA ARG A 27 30.57 3.90 -15.34
C ARG A 27 30.72 2.99 -14.11
N ALA A 28 31.17 3.58 -13.00
CA ALA A 28 31.13 2.94 -11.69
C ALA A 28 29.72 2.38 -11.45
N PRO A 29 29.56 1.13 -10.95
CA PRO A 29 28.26 0.58 -10.64
C PRO A 29 27.57 1.54 -9.68
N LYS A 30 26.45 2.13 -10.09
CA LYS A 30 25.57 2.77 -9.11
C LYS A 30 25.25 1.66 -8.12
N THR A 31 25.79 1.76 -6.91
CA THR A 31 25.25 1.06 -5.75
C THR A 31 23.79 1.48 -5.73
N ILE A 32 22.92 0.66 -6.30
CA ILE A 32 21.49 0.89 -6.23
C ILE A 32 21.19 0.60 -4.77
N ASP A 33 21.37 1.61 -3.93
CA ASP A 33 20.71 1.70 -2.64
C ASP A 33 19.23 1.70 -3.00
N LYS A 34 18.68 0.51 -3.18
CA LYS A 34 17.28 0.29 -3.50
C LYS A 34 16.56 0.86 -2.30
N GLU A 35 15.97 2.05 -2.46
CA GLU A 35 15.06 2.58 -1.45
C GLU A 35 14.15 1.43 -0.99
N PRO A 36 13.96 1.28 0.32
CA PRO A 36 13.16 0.19 0.85
C PRO A 36 11.76 0.26 0.22
N LYS A 37 11.31 -0.86 -0.34
CA LYS A 37 9.99 -0.97 -0.98
C LYS A 37 8.92 -0.55 0.03
N CYS A 38 7.98 0.28 -0.39
CA CYS A 38 6.84 0.68 0.45
C CYS A 38 6.03 -0.55 0.92
N GLY A 39 5.28 -0.41 2.02
CA GLY A 39 4.46 -1.48 2.57
C GLY A 39 5.26 -2.67 3.08
N THR A 40 6.50 -2.44 3.54
CA THR A 40 7.36 -3.48 4.12
C THR A 40 7.97 -2.99 5.44
N ARG A 41 8.54 -3.90 6.21
CA ARG A 41 9.26 -3.57 7.45
C ARG A 41 10.37 -2.56 7.21
N GLU A 42 11.14 -2.72 6.14
CA GLU A 42 12.29 -1.86 5.82
C GLU A 42 11.87 -0.41 5.54
N SER A 43 10.63 -0.19 5.09
CA SER A 43 10.06 1.15 4.88
C SER A 43 9.22 1.63 6.08
N ASN A 44 9.32 0.99 7.24
CA ASN A 44 8.44 1.22 8.40
C ASN A 44 6.96 1.18 8.01
N TRP A 45 6.61 0.25 7.11
CA TRP A 45 5.29 0.09 6.54
C TRP A 45 4.73 1.35 5.88
N ARG A 46 5.58 2.25 5.36
CA ARG A 46 5.12 3.44 4.62
C ARG A 46 4.19 3.04 3.47
N PRO A 47 2.97 3.58 3.37
CA PRO A 47 2.05 3.22 2.29
C PRO A 47 2.60 3.52 0.89
N CYS A 48 2.27 2.66 -0.06
CA CYS A 48 2.70 2.81 -1.46
C CYS A 48 1.89 3.84 -2.24
N ILE A 49 0.64 4.07 -1.83
CA ILE A 49 -0.27 5.02 -2.48
C ILE A 49 -0.73 6.08 -1.49
N SER A 50 -1.15 7.23 -2.02
CA SER A 50 -1.71 8.29 -1.18
C SER A 50 -3.01 7.85 -0.49
N LYS A 51 -3.26 8.42 0.69
CA LYS A 51 -4.50 8.20 1.46
C LYS A 51 -5.76 8.51 0.66
N ASN A 52 -5.71 9.51 -0.22
CA ASN A 52 -6.84 9.89 -1.07
C ASN A 52 -7.19 8.81 -2.10
N VAL A 53 -6.18 8.21 -2.75
CA VAL A 53 -6.39 7.10 -3.69
C VAL A 53 -6.89 5.88 -2.93
N ALA A 54 -6.26 5.54 -1.79
CA ALA A 54 -6.68 4.43 -0.96
C ALA A 54 -8.15 4.57 -0.50
N ASN A 55 -8.56 5.77 -0.06
CA ASN A 55 -9.93 6.04 0.33
C ASN A 55 -10.94 5.91 -0.83
N LYS A 56 -10.55 6.23 -2.07
CA LYS A 56 -11.41 5.99 -3.24
C LYS A 56 -11.65 4.49 -3.45
N LEU A 57 -10.60 3.68 -3.38
CA LEU A 57 -10.69 2.22 -3.50
C LEU A 57 -11.55 1.62 -2.38
N PHE A 58 -11.32 2.05 -1.14
CA PHE A 58 -12.07 1.58 0.02
C PHE A 58 -13.57 1.93 -0.13
N LYS A 59 -13.90 3.18 -0.48
CA LYS A 59 -15.30 3.58 -0.73
C LYS A 59 -15.94 2.82 -1.89
N ALA A 60 -15.21 2.56 -2.96
CA ALA A 60 -15.73 1.79 -4.09
C ALA A 60 -16.15 0.38 -3.67
N CYS A 61 -15.37 -0.30 -2.84
CA CYS A 61 -15.74 -1.59 -2.26
C CYS A 61 -16.96 -1.47 -1.34
N CYS A 62 -16.98 -0.47 -0.45
CA CYS A 62 -18.11 -0.26 0.44
C CYS A 62 -19.43 0.03 -0.28
N ASN A 63 -19.40 0.71 -1.43
CA ASN A 63 -20.61 0.92 -2.23
C ASN A 63 -21.25 -0.38 -2.72
N GLN A 64 -20.48 -1.48 -2.80
CA GLN A 64 -20.95 -2.78 -3.24
C GLN A 64 -21.38 -3.69 -2.08
N PHE A 65 -20.62 -3.70 -0.98
CA PHE A 65 -20.75 -4.73 0.07
C PHE A 65 -21.19 -4.20 1.42
N VAL A 66 -21.31 -2.87 1.59
CA VAL A 66 -21.58 -2.23 2.87
C VAL A 66 -22.78 -1.27 2.73
N PRO A 67 -23.78 -1.32 3.63
CA PRO A 67 -24.92 -0.42 3.56
C PRO A 67 -24.50 1.03 3.78
N LYS A 68 -25.25 1.98 3.18
CA LYS A 68 -24.96 3.42 3.24
C LYS A 68 -24.74 3.95 4.65
N ALA A 69 -25.48 3.40 5.63
CA ALA A 69 -25.40 3.82 7.03
C ALA A 69 -24.03 3.56 7.67
N CYS A 70 -23.24 2.64 7.12
CA CYS A 70 -21.88 2.29 7.55
C CYS A 70 -20.78 2.99 6.73
N HIS A 71 -21.11 3.74 5.67
CA HIS A 71 -20.11 4.32 4.75
C HIS A 71 -19.18 5.33 5.41
N SER A 72 -19.57 5.90 6.56
CA SER A 72 -18.68 6.74 7.35
C SER A 72 -17.44 5.96 7.82
N LEU A 73 -17.49 4.64 8.00
CA LEU A 73 -16.31 3.83 8.34
C LEU A 73 -15.35 3.58 7.17
N CYS A 74 -15.79 3.82 5.94
CA CYS A 74 -15.03 3.48 4.73
C CYS A 74 -13.99 4.55 4.39
N THR A 75 -13.13 4.83 5.36
CA THR A 75 -11.99 5.74 5.26
C THR A 75 -10.86 5.18 6.11
N TYR A 76 -9.64 5.26 5.60
CA TYR A 76 -8.46 5.03 6.42
C TYR A 76 -8.36 6.19 7.41
N ASP A 77 -8.46 5.86 8.68
CA ASP A 77 -8.18 6.79 9.77
C ASP A 77 -7.05 6.22 10.61
N THR A 78 -5.95 6.95 10.66
CA THR A 78 -4.71 6.55 11.35
C THR A 78 -4.51 7.35 12.63
N ASP A 79 -5.37 8.34 12.91
CA ASP A 79 -5.39 9.07 14.17
C ASP A 79 -6.21 8.29 15.20
N HIS A 80 -5.63 8.05 16.39
CA HIS A 80 -6.26 7.22 17.41
C HIS A 80 -7.57 7.84 17.93
N LEU A 81 -7.59 9.15 18.17
CA LEU A 81 -8.77 9.85 18.68
C LEU A 81 -9.91 9.86 17.65
N SER A 82 -9.57 10.17 16.40
CA SER A 82 -10.54 10.24 15.30
C SER A 82 -11.14 8.86 14.98
N ALA A 83 -10.30 7.81 14.93
CA ALA A 83 -10.75 6.44 14.75
C ALA A 83 -11.65 5.97 15.90
N ARG A 84 -11.25 6.25 17.14
CA ARG A 84 -12.02 5.88 18.33
C ARG A 84 -13.35 6.64 18.40
N ARG A 85 -13.36 7.94 18.12
CA ARG A 85 -14.59 8.75 18.14
C ARG A 85 -15.60 8.26 17.13
N ARG A 86 -15.18 8.05 15.88
CA ARG A 86 -16.05 7.54 14.81
C ARG A 86 -16.71 6.22 15.18
N LEU A 87 -15.97 5.36 15.86
CA LEU A 87 -16.43 4.06 16.31
C LEU A 87 -17.43 4.15 17.47
N ILE A 88 -17.15 5.02 18.44
CA ILE A 88 -18.10 5.32 19.52
C ILE A 88 -19.39 5.87 18.93
N ASP A 89 -19.31 6.83 18.01
CA ASP A 89 -20.47 7.42 17.34
C ASP A 89 -21.32 6.32 16.69
N ILE A 90 -20.70 5.40 15.96
CA ILE A 90 -21.41 4.30 15.30
C ILE A 90 -22.10 3.35 16.26
N ILE A 91 -21.41 2.96 17.34
CA ILE A 91 -21.93 1.98 18.30
C ILE A 91 -23.03 2.60 19.15
N MET A 92 -22.81 3.83 19.62
CA MET A 92 -23.74 4.53 20.52
C MET A 92 -24.96 5.06 19.79
N GLU A 93 -24.77 5.63 18.60
CA GLU A 93 -25.87 6.18 17.81
C GLU A 93 -26.58 5.11 16.97
N LYS A 94 -26.12 3.84 17.04
CA LYS A 94 -26.65 2.70 16.27
C LYS A 94 -26.78 2.98 14.77
N LYS A 95 -25.92 3.86 14.23
CA LYS A 95 -25.96 4.26 12.82
C LYS A 95 -25.59 3.11 11.89
N CYS A 96 -24.73 2.20 12.34
CA CYS A 96 -24.31 1.03 11.60
C CYS A 96 -24.35 -0.21 12.50
N SER A 97 -25.02 -1.26 12.06
CA SER A 97 -25.06 -2.55 12.76
C SER A 97 -23.67 -3.19 12.78
N LEU A 98 -23.30 -3.80 13.91
CA LEU A 98 -22.02 -4.50 14.06
C LEU A 98 -21.87 -5.67 13.06
N GLU A 99 -22.98 -6.20 12.53
CA GLU A 99 -22.96 -7.28 11.54
C GLU A 99 -22.22 -6.89 10.25
N TYR A 100 -22.22 -5.61 9.88
CA TYR A 100 -21.57 -5.12 8.66
C TYR A 100 -20.10 -4.75 8.87
N LEU A 101 -19.61 -4.76 10.11
CA LEU A 101 -18.23 -4.39 10.39
C LEU A 101 -17.25 -5.39 9.77
N SER A 102 -17.62 -6.67 9.66
CA SER A 102 -16.80 -7.66 8.95
C SER A 102 -16.63 -7.30 7.47
N SER A 103 -17.72 -6.89 6.80
CA SER A 103 -17.67 -6.39 5.42
C SER A 103 -16.86 -5.10 5.27
N VAL A 104 -16.94 -4.19 6.25
CA VAL A 104 -16.10 -2.98 6.29
C VAL A 104 -14.62 -3.36 6.37
N MET A 105 -14.26 -4.27 7.27
CA MET A 105 -12.88 -4.75 7.42
C MET A 105 -12.41 -5.48 6.16
N PHE A 106 -13.26 -6.30 5.56
CA PHE A 106 -12.97 -6.95 4.28
C PHE A 106 -12.60 -5.92 3.21
N CYS A 107 -13.43 -4.88 3.05
CA CYS A 107 -13.16 -3.78 2.12
C CYS A 107 -11.90 -2.98 2.48
N ALA A 108 -11.63 -2.75 3.76
CA ALA A 108 -10.42 -2.05 4.21
C ALA A 108 -9.17 -2.83 3.84
N SER A 109 -9.18 -4.16 3.96
CA SER A 109 -7.99 -4.97 3.71
C SER A 109 -7.58 -5.04 2.24
N GLN A 110 -8.48 -4.73 1.31
CA GLN A 110 -8.28 -4.91 -0.14
C GLN A 110 -7.77 -6.33 -0.48
N ASN A 111 -8.26 -7.34 0.25
CA ASN A 111 -7.85 -8.74 0.15
C ASN A 111 -6.34 -8.98 0.38
N ARG A 112 -5.71 -8.17 1.26
CA ARG A 112 -4.30 -8.32 1.64
C ARG A 112 -4.18 -8.87 3.06
N ASP A 113 -3.21 -9.78 3.27
CA ASP A 113 -2.78 -10.20 4.60
C ASP A 113 -1.82 -9.16 5.20
N ASN A 114 -2.31 -8.40 6.17
CA ASN A 114 -1.57 -7.34 6.84
C ASN A 114 -1.09 -7.75 8.25
N ARG A 115 -1.15 -9.04 8.61
CA ARG A 115 -0.81 -9.51 9.96
C ARG A 115 0.62 -9.19 10.35
N LYS A 116 1.57 -9.22 9.41
CA LYS A 116 2.98 -8.86 9.68
C LYS A 116 3.11 -7.42 10.20
N CYS A 117 2.42 -6.47 9.57
CA CYS A 117 2.38 -5.08 10.03
C CYS A 117 1.70 -4.99 11.41
N CYS A 118 0.56 -5.64 11.59
CA CYS A 118 -0.17 -5.57 12.85
C CYS A 118 0.58 -6.19 14.03
N ILE A 119 1.28 -7.30 13.82
CA ILE A 119 2.15 -7.92 14.83
C ILE A 119 3.26 -6.93 15.23
N GLU A 120 3.90 -6.30 14.23
CA GLU A 120 4.98 -5.35 14.48
C GLU A 120 4.53 -4.08 15.21
N LEU A 121 3.29 -3.66 14.96
CA LEU A 121 2.66 -2.54 15.67
C LEU A 121 1.93 -2.97 16.96
N GLY A 122 2.18 -4.19 17.45
CA GLY A 122 1.78 -4.62 18.79
C GLY A 122 0.32 -5.02 18.95
N LEU A 123 -0.38 -5.36 17.87
CA LEU A 123 -1.79 -5.79 17.93
C LEU A 123 -1.98 -7.18 18.56
N ASN A 124 -0.90 -7.84 18.95
CA ASN A 124 -0.87 -9.08 19.73
C ASN A 124 -0.07 -8.93 21.05
N ASN A 125 0.17 -7.70 21.51
CA ASN A 125 0.85 -7.45 22.78
C ASN A 125 0.05 -8.02 23.96
N SER A 126 0.76 -8.51 24.97
CA SER A 126 0.18 -9.06 26.21
C SER A 126 -0.75 -8.07 26.91
N ASP A 127 -0.45 -6.77 26.82
CA ASP A 127 -1.19 -5.70 27.49
C ASP A 127 -2.63 -5.55 26.95
N LEU A 128 -2.90 -6.02 25.73
CA LEU A 128 -4.26 -6.05 25.18
C LEU A 128 -5.10 -7.18 25.78
N MET A 129 -4.48 -8.17 26.44
CA MET A 129 -5.15 -9.32 27.09
C MET A 129 -6.08 -10.13 26.16
N VAL A 130 -5.83 -10.07 24.85
CA VAL A 130 -6.61 -10.76 23.80
C VAL A 130 -5.77 -11.74 22.99
N GLY A 131 -4.50 -11.93 23.35
CA GLY A 131 -3.56 -12.77 22.61
C GLY A 131 -3.48 -12.36 21.14
N SER A 132 -3.64 -13.33 20.23
CA SER A 132 -3.65 -13.10 18.79
C SER A 132 -5.03 -12.77 18.21
N LYS A 133 -6.07 -12.63 19.05
CA LYS A 133 -7.47 -12.48 18.60
C LYS A 133 -7.66 -11.30 17.65
N CYS A 134 -6.94 -10.20 17.82
CA CYS A 134 -7.10 -9.02 16.98
C CYS A 134 -6.40 -9.15 15.61
N LEU A 135 -5.46 -10.08 15.44
CA LEU A 135 -4.75 -10.27 14.18
C LEU A 135 -5.67 -10.72 13.04
N ARG A 136 -6.81 -11.34 13.35
CA ARG A 136 -7.83 -11.65 12.34
C ARG A 136 -8.28 -10.40 11.59
N PHE A 137 -8.40 -9.26 12.27
CA PHE A 137 -8.83 -8.00 11.64
C PHE A 137 -7.84 -7.51 10.58
N CYS A 138 -6.59 -7.97 10.63
CA CYS A 138 -5.56 -7.61 9.67
C CYS A 138 -5.54 -8.50 8.43
N ASP A 139 -6.26 -9.63 8.47
CA ASP A 139 -6.51 -10.51 7.33
C ASP A 139 -7.95 -11.07 7.38
N PRO A 140 -8.98 -10.23 7.17
CA PRO A 140 -10.38 -10.64 7.31
C PRO A 140 -10.79 -11.75 6.33
N TYR A 141 -10.18 -11.79 5.14
CA TYR A 141 -10.42 -12.83 4.14
C TYR A 141 -9.79 -14.16 4.55
N GLY A 142 -8.47 -14.18 4.84
CA GLY A 142 -7.76 -15.41 5.17
C GLY A 142 -8.20 -16.01 6.51
N THR A 143 -8.65 -15.18 7.45
CA THR A 143 -9.21 -15.65 8.73
C THR A 143 -10.72 -15.85 8.73
N GLN A 144 -11.38 -15.58 7.61
CA GLN A 144 -12.83 -15.78 7.41
C GLN A 144 -13.69 -15.13 8.51
N ILE A 145 -13.45 -13.85 8.80
CA ILE A 145 -14.28 -13.13 9.76
C ILE A 145 -15.66 -12.90 9.18
N ASN A 146 -16.65 -13.63 9.69
CA ASN A 146 -18.06 -13.39 9.36
C ASN A 146 -18.75 -12.45 10.35
N LYS A 147 -18.36 -12.48 11.64
CA LYS A 147 -19.00 -11.70 12.71
C LYS A 147 -17.96 -10.98 13.58
N ILE A 148 -18.26 -9.72 13.87
CA ILE A 148 -17.55 -8.92 14.87
C ILE A 148 -18.58 -8.56 15.95
N THR A 149 -18.21 -8.78 17.20
CA THR A 149 -19.11 -8.62 18.35
C THR A 149 -18.56 -7.61 19.36
N LYS A 150 -19.30 -7.37 20.45
CA LYS A 150 -18.87 -6.46 21.51
C LYS A 150 -17.64 -6.98 22.25
N GLU A 151 -17.47 -8.30 22.31
CA GLU A 151 -16.30 -8.97 22.89
C GLU A 151 -15.02 -8.71 22.08
N ASP A 152 -15.15 -8.10 20.90
CA ASP A 152 -14.02 -7.66 20.08
C ASP A 152 -13.65 -6.19 20.31
N ALA A 153 -14.24 -5.55 21.31
CA ALA A 153 -14.05 -4.12 21.60
C ALA A 153 -12.59 -3.69 21.62
N VAL A 154 -11.76 -4.47 22.30
CA VAL A 154 -10.31 -4.22 22.37
C VAL A 154 -9.68 -4.15 20.98
N CYS A 155 -10.09 -5.00 20.04
CA CYS A 155 -9.53 -5.02 18.69
C CYS A 155 -9.93 -3.79 17.89
N TRP A 156 -11.20 -3.42 17.91
CA TRP A 156 -11.65 -2.25 17.15
C TRP A 156 -11.30 -0.91 17.81
N TYR A 157 -11.01 -0.86 19.11
CA TYR A 157 -10.38 0.32 19.72
C TYR A 157 -8.96 0.61 19.17
N ASN A 158 -8.33 -0.39 18.54
CA ASN A 158 -7.04 -0.28 17.86
C ASN A 158 -7.20 -0.15 16.33
N LEU A 159 -8.36 0.34 15.85
CA LEU A 159 -8.63 0.50 14.42
C LEU A 159 -7.64 1.43 13.71
N ASN A 160 -7.02 2.38 14.41
CA ASN A 160 -5.97 3.23 13.83
C ASN A 160 -4.76 2.41 13.33
N VAL A 161 -4.34 1.40 14.11
CA VAL A 161 -3.25 0.48 13.75
C VAL A 161 -3.68 -0.39 12.58
N ILE A 162 -4.88 -0.96 12.65
CA ILE A 162 -5.40 -1.85 11.61
C ILE A 162 -5.56 -1.09 10.28
N ASN A 163 -6.13 0.11 10.30
CA ASN A 163 -6.28 0.98 9.12
C ASN A 163 -4.93 1.39 8.54
N PHE A 164 -3.96 1.74 9.39
CA PHE A 164 -2.61 2.02 8.93
C PHE A 164 -2.04 0.81 8.18
N CYS A 165 -2.07 -0.37 8.79
CA CYS A 165 -1.56 -1.59 8.17
C CYS A 165 -2.30 -1.98 6.88
N HIS A 166 -3.62 -1.83 6.83
CA HIS A 166 -4.39 -2.05 5.62
C HIS A 166 -3.99 -1.08 4.50
N HIS A 167 -3.85 0.21 4.78
CA HIS A 167 -3.38 1.20 3.82
C HIS A 167 -1.96 0.86 3.33
N SER A 168 -1.08 0.48 4.25
CA SER A 168 0.28 0.04 3.94
C SER A 168 0.35 -1.22 3.05
N GLY A 169 -0.65 -2.09 3.13
CA GLY A 169 -0.75 -3.31 2.33
C GLY A 169 -1.11 -3.10 0.86
N ILE A 170 -1.60 -1.91 0.49
CA ILE A 170 -2.02 -1.62 -0.89
C ILE A 170 -0.78 -1.24 -1.71
N LYS A 171 -0.19 -2.25 -2.38
CA LYS A 171 1.10 -2.10 -3.05
C LYS A 171 1.01 -1.63 -4.51
N GLU A 172 0.00 -2.08 -5.23
CA GLU A 172 -0.14 -1.91 -6.68
C GLU A 172 -1.64 -1.85 -7.04
N MET A 173 -2.00 -1.06 -8.05
CA MET A 173 -3.30 -1.10 -8.73
C MET A 173 -3.12 -1.80 -10.08
#